data_AF-A0AAV9NDR2-F1
#
_entry.id   AF-A0AAV9NDR2-F1
#
_cell.length_a   1.000
_cell.length_b   1.000
_cell.length_c   1.000
_cell.angle_alpha   90.00
_cell.angle_beta   90.00
_cell.angle_gamma   90.00
#
_symmetry.space_group_name_H-M   'P 1'
#
loop_
_entity.id
_entity.type
_entity.pdbx_description
1 polymer ?
#
loop_
_entity_poly.entity_id
_entity_poly.type
_entity_poly.pdbx_seq_one_letter_code
_entity_poly.pdbx_strand_id
1 'polypeptide(L)'
;MAKTKSKSHSKNGKNKDILRSTTSSVVKSPKLQKSERPIEDLLTEATSLFEQSQPELALPLAEEALRRLEVERQQRKRQENNTQDEIDTLLQNAAQGKPTLPTALSLEGEIQMALGEVESARTSFLRATVIDPDGALVSAEPYLWLAQLSEGGGQESISYFTKAIEVLRNEIDVLEDISDDDDDDVVQVLVEKRSKLANALAAMTEVYMTDLSWEPDAEQRCESYITEAVAICPDSLSAGVLQTLASVRISQERLDDARQALRRSMEIWKDIPFEVQSEMRPDFATRISLSRLLMEVEAEAEAFGVLQGLIREDDQSVESWYLGGWCQVLVAQKVLGDEEARKKSQEQAKTWLDNCLRLFRIQQYEDDRLREHALELTQQLNQALGIEDQMDDDDNAWEDEEDDGESDGDEDLEVEANEHDDKDVEMT
;
A
#
# COMPACT_ATOMS: atom_id res chain seq x y z
N MET A 1 62.01 17.60 -2.98
CA MET A 1 63.23 17.97 -2.23
C MET A 1 63.86 19.21 -2.89
N ALA A 2 64.22 20.21 -2.09
CA ALA A 2 65.14 21.35 -2.36
C ALA A 2 64.77 22.33 -3.50
N LYS A 3 64.85 23.67 -3.39
CA LYS A 3 65.39 24.59 -2.38
C LYS A 3 64.95 26.05 -2.70
N THR A 4 64.40 26.76 -1.70
CA THR A 4 64.69 28.16 -1.23
C THR A 4 64.90 29.32 -2.24
N LYS A 5 64.06 30.40 -2.18
CA LYS A 5 64.20 31.72 -1.46
C LYS A 5 65.40 32.57 -1.96
N SER A 6 65.36 33.90 -2.22
CA SER A 6 64.69 35.04 -1.55
C SER A 6 65.00 36.41 -2.20
N LYS A 7 64.09 37.39 -2.01
CA LYS A 7 64.28 38.85 -1.66
C LYS A 7 65.10 39.76 -2.61
N SER A 8 64.96 41.10 -2.70
CA SER A 8 63.98 42.17 -2.42
C SER A 8 64.76 43.50 -2.50
N HIS A 9 64.27 44.56 -3.15
CA HIS A 9 64.53 46.02 -2.90
C HIS A 9 63.75 46.81 -3.98
N SER A 10 62.72 47.64 -3.69
CA SER A 10 62.70 49.00 -3.10
C SER A 10 63.59 50.02 -3.83
N LYS A 11 63.25 51.27 -4.18
CA LYS A 11 62.06 52.18 -4.14
C LYS A 11 62.42 53.42 -4.99
N ASN A 12 61.42 54.13 -5.55
CA ASN A 12 61.29 55.60 -5.78
C ASN A 12 60.44 55.85 -7.05
N GLY A 13 59.32 56.58 -7.10
CA GLY A 13 58.73 57.58 -6.20
C GLY A 13 58.63 58.93 -6.91
N LYS A 14 57.45 59.31 -7.45
CA LYS A 14 57.04 60.71 -7.70
C LYS A 14 55.52 60.87 -7.52
N ASN A 15 55.19 61.80 -6.61
CA ASN A 15 53.87 62.27 -6.16
C ASN A 15 53.00 62.92 -7.24
N LYS A 16 51.67 62.84 -7.06
CA LYS A 16 50.81 63.98 -6.66
C LYS A 16 49.38 63.54 -6.31
N ASP A 17 49.02 63.73 -5.04
CA ASP A 17 47.65 63.86 -4.53
C ASP A 17 47.02 65.20 -4.94
N ILE A 18 45.68 65.29 -4.96
CA ILE A 18 44.87 66.24 -4.17
C ILE A 18 43.37 65.83 -4.24
N LEU A 19 42.79 65.78 -3.04
CA LEU A 19 41.43 65.40 -2.62
C LEU A 19 40.37 66.48 -2.83
N ARG A 20 39.08 66.06 -2.85
CA ARG A 20 37.88 66.59 -2.14
C ARG A 20 36.60 66.00 -2.80
N SER A 21 35.47 65.69 -2.16
CA SER A 21 35.01 65.51 -0.78
C SER A 21 33.53 65.11 -0.86
N THR A 22 33.14 64.02 -0.20
CA THR A 22 31.90 63.79 0.58
C THR A 22 30.48 63.88 -0.02
N THR A 23 29.70 62.85 0.38
CA THR A 23 28.24 62.73 0.64
C THR A 23 27.28 62.35 -0.50
N SER A 24 26.79 61.10 -0.47
CA SER A 24 25.35 60.79 -0.51
C SER A 24 25.06 59.28 -0.30
N SER A 25 24.24 59.04 0.73
CA SER A 25 23.32 57.92 0.99
C SER A 25 23.73 56.47 0.65
N VAL A 26 23.99 55.73 1.73
CA VAL A 26 23.74 54.28 1.84
C VAL A 26 22.28 53.99 1.47
N VAL A 27 22.05 53.40 0.29
CA VAL A 27 20.77 52.77 -0.02
C VAL A 27 20.77 51.43 0.71
N LYS A 28 20.05 51.36 1.83
CA LYS A 28 19.66 50.09 2.44
C LYS A 28 18.72 49.40 1.46
N SER A 29 19.18 48.33 0.83
CA SER A 29 18.30 47.37 0.15
C SER A 29 17.26 46.89 1.17
N PRO A 30 15.96 46.91 0.86
CA PRO A 30 14.97 46.37 1.76
C PRO A 30 15.21 44.86 1.85
N LYS A 31 15.38 44.34 3.07
CA LYS A 31 15.21 42.91 3.32
C LYS A 31 13.77 42.59 2.92
N LEU A 32 13.60 41.88 1.80
CA LEU A 32 12.36 41.16 1.53
C LEU A 32 12.14 40.23 2.73
N GLN A 33 11.21 40.58 3.61
CA GLN A 33 10.61 39.58 4.49
C GLN A 33 9.97 38.57 3.54
N LYS A 34 10.61 37.41 3.37
CA LYS A 34 9.89 36.24 2.84
C LYS A 34 8.73 36.05 3.82
N SER A 35 7.51 36.32 3.38
CA SER A 35 6.32 35.94 4.15
C SER A 35 6.47 34.45 4.42
N GLU A 36 6.61 34.06 5.69
CA GLU A 36 6.62 32.65 6.03
C GLU A 36 5.29 32.06 5.55
N ARG A 37 5.35 30.98 4.77
CA ARG A 37 4.16 30.30 4.27
C ARG A 37 3.28 29.86 5.45
N PRO A 38 1.95 30.06 5.41
CA PRO A 38 1.02 29.55 6.42
C PRO A 38 1.21 28.06 6.71
N ILE A 39 0.88 27.62 7.94
CA ILE A 39 0.94 26.19 8.33
C ILE A 39 -0.05 25.37 7.50
N GLU A 40 -1.23 25.92 7.23
CA GLU A 40 -2.26 25.32 6.39
C GLU A 40 -1.73 25.01 4.98
N ASP A 41 -1.15 26.01 4.30
CA ASP A 41 -0.54 25.83 2.97
C ASP A 41 0.57 24.76 2.94
N LEU A 42 1.31 24.57 4.04
CA LEU A 42 2.34 23.54 4.12
C LEU A 42 1.72 22.14 4.20
N LEU A 43 0.69 21.97 5.02
CA LEU A 43 0.02 20.67 5.20
C LEU A 43 -0.85 20.30 3.99
N THR A 44 -1.51 21.26 3.36
CA THR A 44 -2.23 21.03 2.11
C THR A 44 -1.29 20.59 0.98
N GLU A 45 -0.12 21.22 0.85
CA GLU A 45 0.88 20.79 -0.14
C GLU A 45 1.47 19.43 0.23
N ALA A 46 1.77 19.17 1.51
CA ALA A 46 2.24 17.87 1.97
C ALA A 46 1.23 16.74 1.63
N THR A 47 -0.06 16.97 1.92
CA THR A 47 -1.15 16.02 1.60
C THR A 47 -1.23 15.79 0.09
N SER A 48 -1.22 16.86 -0.72
CA SER A 48 -1.28 16.75 -2.17
C SER A 48 -0.07 16.01 -2.76
N LEU A 49 1.13 16.20 -2.21
CA LEU A 49 2.33 15.47 -2.65
C LEU A 49 2.25 13.99 -2.25
N PHE A 50 1.73 13.71 -1.07
CA PHE A 50 1.52 12.35 -0.59
C PHE A 50 0.51 11.58 -1.48
N GLU A 51 -0.62 12.20 -1.81
CA GLU A 51 -1.62 11.64 -2.75
C GLU A 51 -1.06 11.41 -4.16
N GLN A 52 -0.01 12.14 -4.55
CA GLN A 52 0.70 11.97 -5.83
C GLN A 52 1.87 10.97 -5.73
N SER A 53 1.93 10.18 -4.65
CA SER A 53 2.99 9.21 -4.37
C SER A 53 4.39 9.84 -4.34
N GLN A 54 4.52 11.04 -3.76
CA GLN A 54 5.80 11.76 -3.57
C GLN A 54 6.09 12.00 -2.08
N PRO A 55 6.20 10.95 -1.26
CA PRO A 55 6.37 11.08 0.18
C PRO A 55 7.69 11.78 0.58
N GLU A 56 8.75 11.68 -0.24
CA GLU A 56 10.04 12.34 0.01
C GLU A 56 9.94 13.87 -0.07
N LEU A 57 9.00 14.38 -0.86
CA LEU A 57 8.72 15.80 -0.98
C LEU A 57 7.69 16.28 0.05
N ALA A 58 6.78 15.39 0.46
CA ALA A 58 5.78 15.68 1.47
C ALA A 58 6.37 15.81 2.88
N LEU A 59 7.30 14.91 3.26
CA LEU A 59 7.82 14.81 4.63
C LEU A 59 8.41 16.14 5.16
N PRO A 60 9.30 16.85 4.43
CA PRO A 60 9.90 18.09 4.94
C PRO A 60 8.87 19.21 5.18
N LEU A 61 7.75 19.19 4.46
CA LEU A 61 6.67 20.16 4.65
C LEU A 61 5.85 19.84 5.90
N ALA A 62 5.54 18.55 6.12
CA ALA A 62 4.86 18.09 7.33
C ALA A 62 5.69 18.35 8.59
N GLU A 63 7.00 18.04 8.57
CA GLU A 63 7.93 18.31 9.68
C GLU A 63 8.00 19.80 10.04
N GLU A 64 8.07 20.68 9.03
CA GLU A 64 8.11 22.12 9.24
C GLU A 64 6.80 22.65 9.83
N ALA A 65 5.64 22.13 9.37
CA ALA A 65 4.35 22.45 9.95
C ALA A 65 4.26 21.98 11.42
N LEU A 66 4.69 20.75 11.70
CA LEU A 66 4.73 20.16 13.03
C LEU A 66 5.56 21.01 14.00
N ARG A 67 6.78 21.37 13.60
CA ARG A 67 7.69 22.20 14.39
C ARG A 67 7.06 23.54 14.78
N ARG A 68 6.29 24.16 13.88
CA ARG A 68 5.59 25.42 14.15
C ARG A 68 4.42 25.23 15.10
N LEU A 69 3.59 24.21 14.88
CA LEU A 69 2.48 23.86 15.77
C LEU A 69 2.96 23.55 17.20
N GLU A 70 4.11 22.90 17.34
CA GLU A 70 4.75 22.65 18.63
C GLU A 70 5.22 23.92 19.31
N VAL A 71 5.81 24.85 18.57
CA VAL A 71 6.20 26.17 19.10
C VAL A 71 4.97 26.93 19.58
N GLU A 72 3.87 26.94 18.81
CA GLU A 72 2.61 27.56 19.21
C GLU A 72 2.01 26.89 20.46
N ARG A 73 2.05 25.56 20.53
CA ARG A 73 1.62 24.79 21.70
C ARG A 73 2.43 25.14 22.95
N GLN A 74 3.76 25.21 22.82
CA GLN A 74 4.65 25.58 23.94
C GLN A 74 4.44 27.03 24.38
N GLN A 75 4.21 27.95 23.45
CA GLN A 75 3.90 29.36 23.76
C GLN A 75 2.58 29.48 24.52
N ARG A 76 1.53 28.76 24.11
CA ARG A 76 0.25 28.68 24.82
C ARG A 76 0.42 28.16 26.23
N LYS A 77 1.12 27.02 26.42
CA LYS A 77 1.42 26.44 27.76
C LYS A 77 2.18 27.38 28.70
N ARG A 78 2.91 28.37 28.17
CA ARG A 78 3.60 29.39 28.97
C ARG A 78 2.70 30.58 29.33
N GLN A 79 1.65 30.83 28.55
CA GLN A 79 0.72 31.95 28.74
C GLN A 79 -0.49 31.56 29.59
N GLU A 80 -0.98 30.32 29.43
CA GLU A 80 -2.13 29.78 30.12
C GLU A 80 -1.66 28.82 31.23
N ASN A 81 -1.78 29.26 32.49
CA ASN A 81 -1.45 28.46 33.68
C ASN A 81 -2.43 27.28 33.93
N ASN A 82 -3.31 26.97 32.98
CA ASN A 82 -4.35 25.95 33.12
C ASN A 82 -4.27 24.97 31.95
N THR A 83 -3.94 23.72 32.24
CA THR A 83 -3.81 22.63 31.26
C THR A 83 -5.15 22.00 30.85
N GLN A 84 -6.27 22.49 31.38
CA GLN A 84 -7.54 21.77 31.35
C GLN A 84 -8.29 21.88 30.00
N ASP A 85 -7.98 22.86 29.15
CA ASP A 85 -8.73 23.14 27.91
C ASP A 85 -7.90 22.94 26.62
N GLU A 86 -6.83 22.12 26.66
CA GLU A 86 -5.95 21.91 25.50
C GLU A 86 -6.72 21.26 24.34
N ILE A 87 -7.53 20.22 24.62
CA ILE A 87 -8.32 19.53 23.60
C ILE A 87 -9.45 20.43 23.06
N ASP A 88 -10.18 21.15 23.93
CA ASP A 88 -11.25 22.07 23.53
C ASP A 88 -10.74 23.17 22.59
N THR A 89 -9.54 23.69 22.87
CA THR A 89 -8.89 24.67 21.99
C THR A 89 -8.54 24.07 20.63
N LEU A 90 -8.07 22.82 20.60
CA LEU A 90 -7.76 22.13 19.35
C LEU A 90 -9.04 21.84 18.55
N LEU A 91 -10.12 21.42 19.21
CA LEU A 91 -11.43 21.21 18.60
C LEU A 91 -11.98 22.52 18.01
N GLN A 92 -11.86 23.63 18.73
CA GLN A 92 -12.25 24.94 18.20
C GLN A 92 -11.42 25.35 16.98
N ASN A 93 -10.12 25.04 16.97
CA ASN A 93 -9.26 25.30 15.81
C ASN A 93 -9.67 24.42 14.62
N ALA A 94 -9.91 23.13 14.82
CA ALA A 94 -10.36 22.21 13.78
C ALA A 94 -11.70 22.66 13.18
N ALA A 95 -12.67 23.07 14.02
CA ALA A 95 -13.96 23.61 13.56
C ALA A 95 -13.84 24.93 12.75
N GLN A 96 -12.70 25.62 12.84
CA GLN A 96 -12.37 26.80 12.03
C GLN A 96 -11.53 26.45 10.78
N GLY A 97 -11.30 25.17 10.50
CA GLY A 97 -10.42 24.69 9.42
C GLY A 97 -8.93 24.90 9.70
N LYS A 98 -8.54 25.23 10.95
CA LYS A 98 -7.13 25.43 11.28
C LYS A 98 -6.45 24.09 11.57
N PRO A 99 -5.23 23.87 11.06
CA PRO A 99 -4.47 22.68 11.38
C PRO A 99 -4.23 22.51 12.88
N THR A 100 -4.25 21.26 13.34
CA THR A 100 -3.96 20.89 14.72
C THR A 100 -2.70 20.03 14.80
N LEU A 101 -2.08 19.99 15.98
CA LEU A 101 -0.89 19.15 16.17
C LEU A 101 -1.20 17.65 15.94
N PRO A 102 -2.31 17.08 16.45
CA PRO A 102 -2.67 15.69 16.15
C PRO A 102 -2.84 15.39 14.66
N THR A 103 -3.51 16.27 13.90
CA THR A 103 -3.72 16.07 12.46
C THR A 103 -2.40 16.10 11.69
N ALA A 104 -1.46 16.97 12.08
CA ALA A 104 -0.12 17.01 11.48
C ALA A 104 0.71 15.77 11.84
N LEU A 105 0.64 15.28 13.08
CA LEU A 105 1.31 14.05 13.52
C LEU A 105 0.80 12.82 12.78
N SER A 106 -0.51 12.75 12.52
CA SER A 106 -1.11 11.61 11.81
C SER A 106 -0.65 11.57 10.35
N LEU A 107 -0.68 12.72 9.66
CA LEU A 107 -0.14 12.85 8.30
C LEU A 107 1.36 12.53 8.22
N GLU A 108 2.17 13.04 9.16
CA GLU A 108 3.60 12.74 9.24
C GLU A 108 3.83 11.23 9.42
N GLY A 109 3.06 10.58 10.29
CA GLY A 109 3.13 9.14 10.50
C GLY A 109 2.81 8.33 9.23
N GLU A 110 1.79 8.72 8.47
CA GLU A 110 1.44 8.07 7.20
C GLU A 110 2.52 8.26 6.12
N ILE A 111 3.11 9.47 6.02
CA ILE A 111 4.22 9.73 5.10
C ILE A 111 5.45 8.90 5.50
N GLN A 112 5.77 8.83 6.79
CA GLN A 112 6.86 8.01 7.32
C GLN A 112 6.63 6.53 7.02
N MET A 113 5.39 6.03 7.13
CA MET A 113 5.05 4.66 6.72
C MET A 113 5.34 4.40 5.24
N ALA A 114 4.96 5.32 4.35
CA ALA A 114 5.23 5.18 2.92
C ALA A 114 6.74 5.20 2.58
N LEU A 115 7.56 5.85 3.42
CA LEU A 115 9.03 5.85 3.30
C LEU A 115 9.70 4.63 3.95
N GLY A 116 8.93 3.75 4.60
CA GLY A 116 9.47 2.63 5.37
C GLY A 116 10.08 3.02 6.72
N GLU A 117 9.84 4.25 7.21
CA GLU A 117 10.31 4.75 8.49
C GLU A 117 9.39 4.34 9.65
N VAL A 118 9.27 3.02 9.86
CA VAL A 118 8.29 2.41 10.78
C VAL A 118 8.37 2.96 12.21
N GLU A 119 9.56 3.07 12.79
CA GLU A 119 9.74 3.55 14.17
C GLU A 119 9.41 5.03 14.34
N SER A 120 9.72 5.85 13.34
CA SER A 120 9.36 7.27 13.31
C SER A 120 7.83 7.40 13.26
N ALA A 121 7.19 6.66 12.35
CA ALA A 121 5.73 6.65 12.20
C ALA A 121 5.03 6.24 13.50
N ARG A 122 5.48 5.15 14.12
CA ARG A 122 4.98 4.67 15.41
C ARG A 122 5.07 5.75 16.48
N THR A 123 6.19 6.47 16.54
CA THR A 123 6.37 7.61 17.47
C THR A 123 5.35 8.72 17.21
N SER A 124 5.10 9.06 15.95
CA SER A 124 4.14 10.08 15.55
C SER A 124 2.71 9.70 15.96
N PHE A 125 2.27 8.47 15.69
CA PHE A 125 0.96 7.97 16.09
C PHE A 125 0.78 7.87 17.62
N LEU A 126 1.80 7.40 18.36
CA LEU A 126 1.78 7.41 19.83
C LEU A 126 1.59 8.82 20.38
N ARG A 127 2.27 9.82 19.78
CA ARG A 127 2.12 11.20 20.19
C ARG A 127 0.73 11.75 19.87
N ALA A 128 0.15 11.38 18.73
CA ALA A 128 -1.20 11.79 18.34
C ALA A 128 -2.23 11.27 19.37
N THR A 129 -2.18 9.98 19.70
CA THR A 129 -3.11 9.32 20.66
C THR A 129 -2.96 9.82 22.10
N VAL A 130 -1.78 10.33 22.50
CA VAL A 130 -1.61 10.98 23.81
C VAL A 130 -2.30 12.35 23.87
N ILE A 131 -2.38 13.06 22.73
CA ILE A 131 -3.00 14.38 22.66
C ILE A 131 -4.52 14.26 22.43
N ASP A 132 -4.92 13.32 21.59
CA ASP A 132 -6.31 13.03 21.22
C ASP A 132 -6.69 11.58 21.54
N PRO A 133 -6.90 11.26 22.84
CA PRO A 133 -7.12 9.87 23.28
C PRO A 133 -8.48 9.29 22.88
N ASP A 134 -9.43 10.15 22.54
CA ASP A 134 -10.79 9.76 22.15
C ASP A 134 -11.01 9.87 20.63
N GLY A 135 -9.96 10.19 19.86
CA GLY A 135 -10.01 10.30 18.40
C GLY A 135 -10.88 11.44 17.87
N ALA A 136 -11.14 12.49 18.65
CA ALA A 136 -12.04 13.56 18.26
C ALA A 136 -11.49 14.48 17.15
N LEU A 137 -10.17 14.46 16.91
CA LEU A 137 -9.47 15.26 15.89
C LEU A 137 -8.91 14.40 14.76
N VAL A 138 -8.43 13.20 15.07
CA VAL A 138 -7.73 12.32 14.12
C VAL A 138 -8.41 10.98 13.92
N SER A 139 -9.59 10.79 14.51
CA SER A 139 -10.37 9.56 14.43
C SER A 139 -9.55 8.33 14.86
N ALA A 140 -9.87 7.16 14.34
CA ALA A 140 -9.32 5.88 14.77
C ALA A 140 -7.98 5.53 14.12
N GLU A 141 -7.56 6.26 13.08
CA GLU A 141 -6.43 5.94 12.21
C GLU A 141 -5.12 5.71 12.98
N PRO A 142 -4.70 6.58 13.93
CA PRO A 142 -3.48 6.31 14.69
C PRO A 142 -3.55 5.02 15.50
N TYR A 143 -4.71 4.66 16.05
CA TYR A 143 -4.87 3.40 16.78
C TYR A 143 -4.83 2.20 15.85
N LEU A 144 -5.41 2.29 14.65
CA LEU A 144 -5.33 1.23 13.64
C LEU A 144 -3.87 0.99 13.20
N TRP A 145 -3.11 2.06 12.96
CA TRP A 145 -1.68 1.95 12.66
C TRP A 145 -0.89 1.35 13.81
N LEU A 146 -1.08 1.83 15.04
CA LEU A 146 -0.37 1.30 16.21
C LEU A 146 -0.65 -0.18 16.47
N ALA A 147 -1.85 -0.66 16.14
CA ALA A 147 -2.19 -2.06 16.25
C ALA A 147 -1.37 -2.94 15.29
N GLN A 148 -1.18 -2.49 14.05
CA GLN A 148 -0.37 -3.17 13.02
C GLN A 148 1.14 -3.04 13.28
N LEU A 149 1.56 -1.92 13.87
CA LEU A 149 2.97 -1.62 14.20
C LEU A 149 3.39 -2.07 15.60
N SER A 150 2.56 -2.86 16.27
CA SER A 150 2.83 -3.34 17.63
C SER A 150 4.00 -4.33 17.63
N GLU A 151 5.11 -3.96 18.26
CA GLU A 151 6.27 -4.86 18.43
C GLU A 151 5.92 -6.08 19.30
N GLY A 152 5.01 -5.90 20.27
CA GLY A 152 4.55 -6.99 21.13
C GLY A 152 3.55 -7.93 20.45
N GLY A 153 2.91 -7.50 19.36
CA GLY A 153 1.83 -8.23 18.69
C GLY A 153 0.68 -8.58 19.65
N GLY A 154 -0.09 -9.60 19.28
CA GLY A 154 -1.07 -10.26 20.14
C GLY A 154 -1.92 -9.30 20.97
N GLN A 155 -1.77 -9.35 22.30
CA GLN A 155 -2.61 -8.58 23.23
C GLN A 155 -2.36 -7.07 23.15
N GLU A 156 -1.17 -6.64 22.77
CA GLU A 156 -0.87 -5.21 22.56
C GLU A 156 -1.61 -4.71 21.31
N SER A 157 -1.54 -5.43 20.18
CA SER A 157 -2.34 -5.13 18.98
C SER A 157 -3.85 -5.08 19.28
N ILE A 158 -4.38 -6.06 20.02
CA ILE A 158 -5.78 -6.08 20.44
C ILE A 158 -6.14 -4.84 21.27
N SER A 159 -5.25 -4.34 22.12
CA SER A 159 -5.52 -3.16 22.93
C SER A 159 -5.68 -1.88 22.09
N TYR A 160 -4.87 -1.74 21.04
CA TYR A 160 -4.98 -0.63 20.10
C TYR A 160 -6.22 -0.77 19.20
N PHE A 161 -6.50 -1.96 18.66
CA PHE A 161 -7.73 -2.20 17.92
C PHE A 161 -8.98 -1.94 18.77
N THR A 162 -8.97 -2.33 20.04
CA THR A 162 -10.08 -2.07 20.98
C THR A 162 -10.33 -0.56 21.10
N LYS A 163 -9.27 0.26 21.15
CA LYS A 163 -9.40 1.73 21.15
C LYS A 163 -9.94 2.25 19.81
N ALA A 164 -9.44 1.74 18.69
CA ALA A 164 -9.92 2.12 17.37
C ALA A 164 -11.43 1.84 17.20
N ILE A 165 -11.91 0.65 17.60
CA ILE A 165 -13.33 0.31 17.48
C ILE A 165 -14.21 1.12 18.44
N GLU A 166 -13.71 1.51 19.61
CA GLU A 166 -14.43 2.42 20.52
C GLU A 166 -14.65 3.78 19.84
N VAL A 167 -13.61 4.35 19.22
CA VAL A 167 -13.71 5.61 18.46
C VAL A 167 -14.69 5.48 17.29
N LEU A 168 -14.53 4.43 16.47
CA LEU A 168 -15.38 4.23 15.28
C LEU A 168 -16.86 4.02 15.65
N ARG A 169 -17.15 3.27 16.72
CA ARG A 169 -18.53 3.09 17.19
C ARG A 169 -19.15 4.40 17.64
N ASN A 170 -18.43 5.22 18.39
CA ASN A 170 -18.92 6.53 18.81
C ASN A 170 -19.18 7.45 17.62
N GLU A 171 -18.31 7.44 16.61
CA GLU A 171 -18.50 8.22 15.37
C GLU A 171 -19.72 7.73 14.58
N ILE A 172 -19.89 6.42 14.44
CA ILE A 172 -21.04 5.80 13.77
C ILE A 172 -22.33 6.19 14.50
N ASP A 173 -22.38 6.07 15.83
CA ASP A 173 -23.56 6.45 16.63
C ASP A 173 -23.94 7.93 16.40
N VAL A 174 -22.95 8.84 16.41
CA VAL A 174 -23.18 10.27 16.14
C VAL A 174 -23.67 10.51 14.71
N LEU A 175 -23.08 9.82 13.72
CA LEU A 175 -23.47 9.94 12.31
C LEU A 175 -24.91 9.42 12.07
N GLU A 176 -25.30 8.32 12.72
CA GLU A 176 -26.66 7.77 12.67
C GLU A 176 -27.70 8.69 13.33
N ASP A 177 -27.32 9.38 14.40
CA ASP A 177 -28.19 10.35 15.09
C ASP A 177 -28.46 11.61 14.25
N ILE A 178 -27.52 11.99 13.37
CA ILE A 178 -27.65 13.17 12.50
C ILE A 178 -28.02 12.83 11.06
N SER A 179 -28.02 11.55 10.67
CA SER A 179 -28.36 11.15 9.30
C SER A 179 -29.85 11.33 9.07
N ASP A 180 -30.21 12.35 8.28
CA ASP A 180 -31.43 12.31 7.50
C ASP A 180 -31.12 11.48 6.24
N ASP A 181 -31.96 10.49 5.89
CA ASP A 181 -31.75 9.51 4.78
C ASP A 181 -31.48 10.14 3.38
N ASP A 182 -31.51 11.48 3.26
CA ASP A 182 -31.33 12.25 2.02
C ASP A 182 -29.97 13.00 1.94
N ASP A 183 -29.10 12.92 2.96
CA ASP A 183 -27.75 13.54 2.92
C ASP A 183 -26.70 12.54 2.43
N ASP A 184 -26.45 12.54 1.12
CA ASP A 184 -25.50 11.64 0.44
C ASP A 184 -24.07 11.71 1.06
N ASP A 185 -23.63 12.89 1.54
CA ASP A 185 -22.29 13.06 2.12
C ASP A 185 -22.20 12.33 3.48
N VAL A 186 -23.23 12.47 4.33
CA VAL A 186 -23.28 11.77 5.63
C VAL A 186 -23.37 10.26 5.44
N VAL A 187 -24.18 9.79 4.48
CA VAL A 187 -24.30 8.37 4.15
C VAL A 187 -22.96 7.79 3.69
N GLN A 188 -22.22 8.51 2.85
CA GLN A 188 -20.90 8.06 2.41
C GLN A 188 -19.92 7.94 3.58
N VAL A 189 -19.85 8.94 4.46
CA VAL A 189 -18.98 8.87 5.64
C VAL A 189 -19.37 7.70 6.55
N LEU A 190 -20.67 7.46 6.74
CA LEU A 190 -21.15 6.32 7.53
C LEU A 190 -20.70 4.96 6.94
N VAL A 191 -20.77 4.82 5.61
CA VAL A 191 -20.29 3.64 4.88
C VAL A 191 -18.79 3.43 5.11
N GLU A 192 -17.98 4.49 5.00
CA GLU A 192 -16.54 4.43 5.24
C GLU A 192 -16.22 4.02 6.68
N LYS A 193 -16.91 4.59 7.68
CA LYS A 193 -16.70 4.26 9.09
C LYS A 193 -17.11 2.83 9.43
N ARG A 194 -18.24 2.35 8.92
CA ARG A 194 -18.67 0.95 9.08
C ARG A 194 -17.69 -0.04 8.42
N SER A 195 -17.16 0.31 7.24
CA SER A 195 -16.12 -0.48 6.58
C SER A 195 -14.84 -0.56 7.44
N LYS A 196 -14.34 0.58 7.94
CA LYS A 196 -13.18 0.63 8.83
C LYS A 196 -13.39 -0.18 10.12
N LEU A 197 -14.57 -0.11 10.72
CA LEU A 197 -14.91 -0.90 11.92
C LEU A 197 -14.91 -2.40 11.61
N ALA A 198 -15.51 -2.81 10.49
CA ALA A 198 -15.52 -4.21 10.07
C ALA A 198 -14.10 -4.74 9.80
N ASN A 199 -13.24 -3.93 9.16
CA ASN A 199 -11.85 -4.29 8.92
C ASN A 199 -11.03 -4.41 10.22
N ALA A 200 -11.27 -3.52 11.20
CA ALA A 200 -10.62 -3.63 12.50
C ALA A 200 -11.05 -4.92 13.24
N LEU A 201 -12.33 -5.29 13.18
CA LEU A 201 -12.83 -6.55 13.75
C LEU A 201 -12.26 -7.79 13.03
N ALA A 202 -12.12 -7.72 11.70
CA ALA A 202 -11.46 -8.76 10.91
C ALA A 202 -9.97 -8.90 11.29
N ALA A 203 -9.24 -7.80 11.43
CA ALA A 203 -7.86 -7.81 11.90
C ALA A 203 -7.72 -8.37 13.32
N MET A 204 -8.63 -8.01 14.25
CA MET A 204 -8.67 -8.62 15.58
C MET A 204 -8.89 -10.13 15.50
N THR A 205 -9.76 -10.60 14.59
CA THR A 205 -9.99 -12.04 14.34
C THR A 205 -8.69 -12.72 13.93
N GLU A 206 -7.95 -12.14 12.99
CA GLU A 206 -6.67 -12.67 12.51
C GLU A 206 -5.62 -12.77 13.63
N VAL A 207 -5.54 -11.77 14.52
CA VAL A 207 -4.66 -11.83 15.70
C VAL A 207 -4.99 -13.01 16.62
N TYR A 208 -6.27 -13.37 16.78
CA TYR A 208 -6.65 -14.59 17.53
C TYR A 208 -6.45 -15.89 16.75
N MET A 209 -6.29 -15.83 15.43
CA MET A 209 -5.94 -16.98 14.60
C MET A 209 -4.43 -17.20 14.51
N THR A 210 -3.62 -16.20 14.85
CA THR A 210 -2.15 -16.29 14.85
C THR A 210 -1.58 -16.18 16.28
N ASP A 211 -1.38 -14.97 16.77
CA ASP A 211 -0.58 -14.63 17.95
C ASP A 211 -1.23 -15.11 19.25
N LEU A 212 -2.57 -14.99 19.31
CA LEU A 212 -3.38 -15.35 20.47
C LEU A 212 -4.15 -16.66 20.25
N SER A 213 -3.73 -17.49 19.29
CA SER A 213 -4.38 -18.77 18.96
C SER A 213 -4.39 -19.80 20.09
N TRP A 214 -3.54 -19.63 21.12
CA TRP A 214 -3.52 -20.47 22.32
C TRP A 214 -4.42 -20.00 23.45
N GLU A 215 -5.09 -18.84 23.32
CA GLU A 215 -6.04 -18.38 24.34
C GLU A 215 -7.27 -19.29 24.38
N PRO A 216 -7.78 -19.65 25.57
CA PRO A 216 -8.87 -20.62 25.70
C PRO A 216 -10.20 -20.12 25.10
N ASP A 217 -10.35 -18.82 24.90
CA ASP A 217 -11.50 -18.18 24.28
C ASP A 217 -11.22 -17.64 22.87
N ALA A 218 -10.09 -17.99 22.24
CA ALA A 218 -9.72 -17.52 20.91
C ALA A 218 -10.82 -17.79 19.87
N GLU A 219 -11.30 -19.04 19.77
CA GLU A 219 -12.38 -19.39 18.83
C GLU A 219 -13.67 -18.59 19.09
N GLN A 220 -14.04 -18.41 20.36
CA GLN A 220 -15.23 -17.64 20.74
C GLN A 220 -15.08 -16.17 20.35
N ARG A 221 -13.89 -15.59 20.56
CA ARG A 221 -13.58 -14.20 20.16
C ARG A 221 -13.60 -14.06 18.63
N CYS A 222 -12.97 -14.98 17.90
CA CYS A 222 -13.03 -15.00 16.43
C CYS A 222 -14.48 -15.02 15.92
N GLU A 223 -15.32 -15.93 16.43
CA GLU A 223 -16.71 -16.03 15.99
C GLU A 223 -17.50 -14.75 16.29
N SER A 224 -17.27 -14.13 17.46
CA SER A 224 -17.92 -12.88 17.85
C SER A 224 -17.52 -11.73 16.92
N TYR A 225 -16.23 -11.50 16.73
CA TYR A 225 -15.73 -10.38 15.92
C TYR A 225 -16.12 -10.54 14.46
N ILE A 226 -15.97 -11.72 13.88
CA ILE A 226 -16.26 -11.92 12.46
C ILE A 226 -17.76 -11.86 12.15
N THR A 227 -18.61 -12.33 13.08
CA THR A 227 -20.06 -12.22 12.94
C THR A 227 -20.49 -10.76 12.95
N GLU A 228 -19.93 -9.96 13.88
CA GLU A 228 -20.20 -8.53 13.93
C GLU A 228 -19.69 -7.83 12.67
N ALA A 229 -18.45 -8.10 12.25
CA ALA A 229 -17.85 -7.51 11.05
C ALA A 229 -18.71 -7.75 9.80
N VAL A 230 -19.16 -8.98 9.58
CA VAL A 230 -20.05 -9.33 8.45
C VAL A 230 -21.40 -8.63 8.54
N ALA A 231 -21.93 -8.42 9.74
CA ALA A 231 -23.24 -7.80 9.94
C ALA A 231 -23.24 -6.28 9.67
N ILE A 232 -22.13 -5.60 9.95
CA ILE A 232 -22.04 -4.14 9.83
C ILE A 232 -21.38 -3.67 8.52
N CYS A 233 -20.58 -4.54 7.87
CA CYS A 233 -19.82 -4.15 6.69
C CYS A 233 -20.75 -3.85 5.51
N PRO A 234 -20.58 -2.73 4.80
CA PRO A 234 -21.28 -2.48 3.54
C PRO A 234 -21.02 -3.60 2.53
N ASP A 235 -22.07 -4.13 1.90
CA ASP A 235 -21.97 -5.29 1.00
C ASP A 235 -20.91 -5.10 -0.10
N SER A 236 -20.82 -3.90 -0.69
CA SER A 236 -19.84 -3.55 -1.73
C SER A 236 -18.38 -3.57 -1.27
N LEU A 237 -18.12 -3.44 0.04
CA LEU A 237 -16.78 -3.42 0.63
C LEU A 237 -16.48 -4.68 1.45
N SER A 238 -17.41 -5.64 1.49
CA SER A 238 -17.34 -6.82 2.36
C SER A 238 -16.38 -7.93 1.88
N ALA A 239 -15.70 -7.74 0.74
CA ALA A 239 -14.87 -8.76 0.13
C ALA A 239 -13.76 -9.27 1.08
N GLY A 240 -13.01 -8.37 1.74
CA GLY A 240 -11.96 -8.75 2.70
C GLY A 240 -12.53 -9.44 3.95
N VAL A 241 -13.59 -8.88 4.54
CA VAL A 241 -14.27 -9.46 5.71
C VAL A 241 -14.79 -10.87 5.43
N LEU A 242 -15.33 -11.12 4.23
CA LEU A 242 -15.77 -12.45 3.80
C LEU A 242 -14.60 -13.44 3.64
N GLN A 243 -13.39 -12.98 3.31
CA GLN A 243 -12.19 -13.83 3.28
C GLN A 243 -11.73 -14.19 4.68
N THR A 244 -11.74 -13.25 5.63
CA THR A 244 -11.46 -13.55 7.04
C THR A 244 -12.51 -14.51 7.61
N LEU A 245 -13.80 -14.36 7.25
CA LEU A 245 -14.85 -15.34 7.58
C LEU A 245 -14.52 -16.73 7.04
N ALA A 246 -14.08 -16.83 5.78
CA ALA A 246 -13.67 -18.10 5.21
C ALA A 246 -12.49 -18.72 5.98
N SER A 247 -11.50 -17.91 6.35
CA SER A 247 -10.36 -18.33 7.18
C SER A 247 -10.84 -18.96 8.50
N VAL A 248 -11.74 -18.29 9.23
CA VAL A 248 -12.33 -18.83 10.46
C VAL A 248 -13.05 -20.17 10.20
N ARG A 249 -13.83 -20.26 9.11
CA ARG A 249 -14.54 -21.49 8.75
C ARG A 249 -13.59 -22.64 8.39
N ILE A 250 -12.45 -22.36 7.77
CA ILE A 250 -11.42 -23.37 7.49
C ILE A 250 -10.86 -23.92 8.82
N SER A 251 -10.49 -23.05 9.77
CA SER A 251 -9.99 -23.49 11.09
C SER A 251 -11.02 -24.28 11.91
N GLN A 252 -12.31 -24.09 11.65
CA GLN A 252 -13.41 -24.85 12.25
C GLN A 252 -13.73 -26.16 11.48
N GLU A 253 -12.96 -26.53 10.46
CA GLU A 253 -13.20 -27.66 9.56
C GLU A 253 -14.55 -27.56 8.78
N ARG A 254 -15.07 -26.34 8.60
CA ARG A 254 -16.34 -26.04 7.90
C ARG A 254 -16.07 -25.61 6.45
N LEU A 255 -15.48 -26.49 5.66
CA LEU A 255 -14.99 -26.17 4.31
C LEU A 255 -16.09 -25.68 3.34
N ASP A 256 -17.31 -26.21 3.43
CA ASP A 256 -18.41 -25.76 2.56
C ASP A 256 -18.85 -24.32 2.85
N ASP A 257 -18.86 -23.93 4.12
CA ASP A 257 -19.16 -22.56 4.54
C ASP A 257 -18.02 -21.61 4.10
N ALA A 258 -16.77 -22.07 4.19
CA ALA A 258 -15.62 -21.32 3.70
C ALA A 258 -15.71 -21.08 2.19
N ARG A 259 -16.01 -22.11 1.39
CA ARG A 259 -16.22 -21.98 -0.08
C ARG A 259 -17.34 -21.00 -0.41
N GLN A 260 -18.43 -21.03 0.35
CA GLN A 260 -19.53 -20.09 0.15
C GLN A 260 -19.10 -18.64 0.43
N ALA A 261 -18.37 -18.41 1.52
CA ALA A 261 -17.86 -17.09 1.86
C ALA A 261 -16.88 -16.55 0.80
N LEU A 262 -15.94 -17.39 0.32
CA LEU A 262 -14.99 -17.03 -0.73
C LEU A 262 -15.69 -16.73 -2.06
N ARG A 263 -16.70 -17.52 -2.45
CA ARG A 263 -17.51 -17.25 -3.65
C ARG A 263 -18.18 -15.87 -3.56
N ARG A 264 -18.83 -15.56 -2.42
CA ARG A 264 -19.46 -14.26 -2.18
C ARG A 264 -18.44 -13.12 -2.21
N SER A 265 -17.26 -13.31 -1.62
CA SER A 265 -16.16 -12.33 -1.69
C SER A 265 -15.79 -12.01 -3.13
N MET A 266 -15.59 -13.02 -3.98
CA MET A 266 -15.23 -12.83 -5.38
C MET A 266 -16.36 -12.22 -6.22
N GLU A 267 -17.62 -12.54 -5.94
CA GLU A 267 -18.77 -11.98 -6.68
C GLU A 267 -18.87 -10.45 -6.59
N ILE A 268 -18.26 -9.84 -5.57
CA ILE A 268 -18.24 -8.38 -5.39
C ILE A 268 -17.35 -7.70 -6.44
N TRP A 269 -16.24 -8.34 -6.85
CA TRP A 269 -15.18 -7.64 -7.59
C TRP A 269 -14.63 -8.35 -8.83
N LYS A 270 -14.91 -9.64 -9.04
CA LYS A 270 -14.35 -10.44 -10.14
C LYS A 270 -14.68 -9.90 -11.54
N ASP A 271 -15.83 -9.22 -11.67
CA ASP A 271 -16.32 -8.70 -12.95
C ASP A 271 -15.91 -7.24 -13.18
N ILE A 272 -15.19 -6.62 -12.23
CA ILE A 272 -14.63 -5.27 -12.39
C ILE A 272 -13.46 -5.35 -13.38
N PRO A 273 -13.49 -4.60 -14.50
CA PRO A 273 -12.39 -4.59 -15.47
C PRO A 273 -11.06 -4.24 -14.81
N PHE A 274 -9.98 -4.91 -15.23
CA PHE A 274 -8.68 -4.82 -14.58
C PHE A 274 -8.14 -3.38 -14.51
N GLU A 275 -8.35 -2.60 -15.57
CA GLU A 275 -7.89 -1.21 -15.72
C GLU A 275 -8.67 -0.21 -14.85
N VAL A 276 -9.80 -0.63 -14.27
CA VAL A 276 -10.63 0.21 -13.41
C VAL A 276 -10.20 0.03 -11.96
N GLN A 277 -9.74 1.12 -11.35
CA GLN A 277 -9.52 1.20 -9.91
C GLN A 277 -10.88 1.25 -9.20
N SER A 278 -11.04 0.40 -8.18
CA SER A 278 -12.27 0.34 -7.38
C SER A 278 -11.96 -0.20 -5.99
N GLU A 279 -12.48 0.47 -4.97
CA GLU A 279 -12.37 0.06 -3.56
C GLU A 279 -13.07 -1.27 -3.26
N MET A 280 -13.99 -1.70 -4.13
CA MET A 280 -14.64 -3.01 -4.02
C MET A 280 -13.67 -4.16 -4.29
N ARG A 281 -12.60 -3.90 -5.07
CA ARG A 281 -11.54 -4.88 -5.34
C ARG A 281 -10.54 -4.84 -4.18
N PRO A 282 -10.32 -5.95 -3.46
CA PRO A 282 -9.31 -6.00 -2.41
C PRO A 282 -7.91 -5.67 -2.96
N ASP A 283 -7.06 -5.11 -2.10
CA ASP A 283 -5.68 -4.82 -2.45
C ASP A 283 -4.88 -6.09 -2.84
N PHE A 284 -3.67 -5.88 -3.33
CA PHE A 284 -2.80 -6.95 -3.80
C PHE A 284 -2.55 -8.01 -2.72
N ALA A 285 -2.18 -7.58 -1.50
CA ALA A 285 -1.87 -8.47 -0.39
C ALA A 285 -3.08 -9.31 0.05
N THR A 286 -4.27 -8.70 0.08
CA THR A 286 -5.53 -9.38 0.40
C THR A 286 -5.86 -10.43 -0.66
N ARG A 287 -5.62 -10.15 -1.96
CA ARG A 287 -5.81 -11.13 -3.04
C ARG A 287 -4.77 -12.26 -3.05
N ILE A 288 -3.56 -12.03 -2.55
CA ILE A 288 -2.58 -13.10 -2.28
C ILE A 288 -3.14 -14.05 -1.21
N SER A 289 -3.61 -13.50 -0.08
CA SER A 289 -4.25 -14.28 0.99
C SER A 289 -5.47 -15.04 0.49
N LEU A 290 -6.33 -14.41 -0.33
CA LEU A 290 -7.45 -15.07 -0.99
C LEU A 290 -7.01 -16.29 -1.81
N SER A 291 -5.93 -16.16 -2.58
CA SER A 291 -5.44 -17.25 -3.44
C SER A 291 -5.04 -18.47 -2.61
N ARG A 292 -4.38 -18.25 -1.47
CA ARG A 292 -4.06 -19.31 -0.49
C ARG A 292 -5.31 -19.96 0.09
N LEU A 293 -6.31 -19.16 0.49
CA LEU A 293 -7.59 -19.67 1.02
C LEU A 293 -8.35 -20.51 -0.03
N LEU A 294 -8.36 -20.07 -1.29
CA LEU A 294 -8.97 -20.81 -2.40
C LEU A 294 -8.27 -22.15 -2.64
N MET A 295 -6.93 -22.17 -2.63
CA MET A 295 -6.17 -23.42 -2.73
C MET A 295 -6.47 -24.37 -1.58
N GLU A 296 -6.53 -23.86 -0.34
CA GLU A 296 -6.83 -24.66 0.87
C GLU A 296 -8.23 -25.32 0.80
N VAL A 297 -9.22 -24.64 0.23
CA VAL A 297 -10.58 -25.21 0.05
C VAL A 297 -10.74 -25.99 -1.26
N GLU A 298 -9.66 -26.29 -1.96
CA GLU A 298 -9.65 -27.03 -3.23
C GLU A 298 -10.42 -26.33 -4.38
N ALA A 299 -10.34 -25.00 -4.43
CA ALA A 299 -10.90 -24.16 -5.50
C ALA A 299 -9.77 -23.64 -6.41
N GLU A 300 -8.95 -24.55 -6.96
CA GLU A 300 -7.75 -24.18 -7.72
C GLU A 300 -8.05 -23.39 -9.00
N ALA A 301 -9.19 -23.62 -9.65
CA ALA A 301 -9.56 -22.90 -10.86
C ALA A 301 -9.79 -21.41 -10.57
N GLU A 302 -10.51 -21.11 -9.49
CA GLU A 302 -10.71 -19.75 -9.01
C GLU A 302 -9.41 -19.14 -8.49
N ALA A 303 -8.61 -19.89 -7.71
CA ALA A 303 -7.31 -19.42 -7.22
C ALA A 303 -6.40 -18.99 -8.37
N PHE A 304 -6.30 -19.81 -9.41
CA PHE A 304 -5.47 -19.50 -10.57
C PHE A 304 -5.97 -18.26 -11.33
N GLY A 305 -7.28 -18.05 -11.42
CA GLY A 305 -7.85 -16.83 -12.00
C GLY A 305 -7.44 -15.56 -11.25
N VAL A 306 -7.44 -15.61 -9.91
CA VAL A 306 -6.96 -14.50 -9.06
C VAL A 306 -5.47 -14.25 -9.29
N LEU A 307 -4.66 -15.31 -9.29
CA LEU A 307 -3.20 -15.23 -9.49
C LEU A 307 -2.81 -14.69 -10.88
N GLN A 308 -3.57 -15.03 -11.92
CA GLN A 308 -3.41 -14.43 -13.23
C GLN A 308 -3.71 -12.92 -13.23
N GLY A 309 -4.70 -12.48 -12.45
CA GLY A 309 -4.97 -11.06 -12.25
C GLY A 309 -3.83 -10.34 -11.52
N LEU A 310 -3.27 -10.97 -10.48
CA LEU A 310 -2.14 -10.43 -9.72
C LEU A 310 -0.89 -10.26 -10.59
N ILE A 311 -0.53 -11.25 -11.40
CA ILE A 311 0.63 -11.15 -12.31
C ILE A 311 0.45 -10.07 -13.39
N ARG A 312 -0.79 -9.75 -13.80
CA ARG A 312 -1.04 -8.63 -14.71
C ARG A 312 -0.85 -7.27 -14.04
N GLU A 313 -0.99 -7.21 -12.73
CA GLU A 313 -0.79 -6.01 -11.91
C GLU A 313 0.66 -5.79 -11.54
N ASP A 314 1.32 -6.85 -11.12
CA ASP A 314 2.72 -6.86 -10.77
C ASP A 314 3.37 -8.20 -11.16
N ASP A 315 4.09 -8.19 -12.28
CA ASP A 315 4.83 -9.34 -12.76
C ASP A 315 6.16 -9.56 -12.01
N GLN A 316 6.52 -8.68 -11.08
CA GLN A 316 7.69 -8.80 -10.22
C GLN A 316 7.38 -9.54 -8.91
N SER A 317 6.12 -9.90 -8.64
CA SER A 317 5.74 -10.61 -7.41
C SER A 317 6.21 -12.07 -7.40
N VAL A 318 7.33 -12.36 -6.72
CA VAL A 318 7.86 -13.72 -6.51
C VAL A 318 6.79 -14.66 -5.95
N GLU A 319 6.04 -14.18 -4.96
CA GLU A 319 5.01 -14.96 -4.28
C GLU A 319 3.84 -15.32 -5.21
N SER A 320 3.39 -14.38 -6.05
CA SER A 320 2.33 -14.65 -7.04
C SER A 320 2.74 -15.74 -8.02
N TRP A 321 3.98 -15.69 -8.51
CA TRP A 321 4.53 -16.70 -9.41
C TRP A 321 4.61 -18.07 -8.74
N TYR A 322 5.10 -18.11 -7.50
CA TYR A 322 5.14 -19.33 -6.70
C TYR A 322 3.76 -19.95 -6.51
N LEU A 323 2.78 -19.16 -6.02
CA LEU A 323 1.43 -19.66 -5.76
C LEU A 323 0.75 -20.14 -7.04
N GLY A 324 0.91 -19.45 -8.17
CA GLY A 324 0.33 -19.89 -9.44
C GLY A 324 0.97 -21.16 -9.99
N GLY A 325 2.29 -21.30 -9.83
CA GLY A 325 3.01 -22.54 -10.15
C GLY A 325 2.54 -23.71 -9.30
N TRP A 326 2.49 -23.53 -7.98
CA TRP A 326 2.02 -24.56 -7.05
C TRP A 326 0.55 -24.92 -7.28
N CYS A 327 -0.31 -23.93 -7.52
CA CYS A 327 -1.71 -24.14 -7.89
C CYS A 327 -1.85 -25.05 -9.12
N GLN A 328 -1.03 -24.85 -10.16
CA GLN A 328 -1.05 -25.70 -11.35
C GLN A 328 -0.52 -27.13 -11.09
N VAL A 329 0.44 -27.29 -10.17
CA VAL A 329 0.84 -28.63 -9.70
C VAL A 329 -0.35 -29.35 -9.06
N LEU A 330 -1.11 -28.68 -8.18
CA LEU A 330 -2.30 -29.26 -7.55
C LEU A 330 -3.36 -29.64 -8.58
N VAL A 331 -3.61 -28.78 -9.58
CA VAL A 331 -4.53 -29.11 -10.69
C VAL A 331 -4.06 -30.37 -11.41
N ALA A 332 -2.78 -30.45 -11.80
CA ALA A 332 -2.24 -31.61 -12.51
C ALA A 332 -2.40 -32.92 -11.73
N GLN A 333 -2.22 -32.89 -10.41
CA GLN A 333 -2.40 -34.07 -9.53
C GLN A 333 -3.85 -34.57 -9.51
N LYS A 334 -4.83 -33.68 -9.68
CA LYS A 334 -6.27 -34.01 -9.69
C LYS A 334 -6.78 -34.50 -11.05
N VAL A 335 -6.03 -34.32 -12.14
CA VAL A 335 -6.45 -34.76 -13.48
C VAL A 335 -6.41 -36.30 -13.58
N LEU A 336 -7.59 -36.92 -13.77
CA LEU A 336 -7.75 -38.37 -13.92
C LEU A 336 -8.00 -38.76 -15.37
N GLY A 337 -7.14 -39.63 -15.92
CA GLY A 337 -7.36 -40.27 -17.22
C GLY A 337 -7.14 -39.39 -18.46
N ASP A 338 -6.83 -38.11 -18.29
CA ASP A 338 -6.46 -37.18 -19.38
C ASP A 338 -4.98 -36.78 -19.24
N GLU A 339 -4.11 -37.53 -19.91
CA GLU A 339 -2.66 -37.30 -19.89
C GLU A 339 -2.28 -35.96 -20.52
N GLU A 340 -3.01 -35.52 -21.55
CA GLU A 340 -2.71 -34.27 -22.26
C GLU A 340 -3.05 -33.06 -21.39
N ALA A 341 -4.23 -33.07 -20.75
CA ALA A 341 -4.60 -32.03 -19.80
C ALA A 341 -3.64 -31.98 -18.60
N ARG A 342 -3.22 -33.14 -18.09
CA ARG A 342 -2.22 -33.21 -17.02
C ARG A 342 -0.89 -32.59 -17.45
N LYS A 343 -0.39 -32.99 -18.63
CA LYS A 343 0.87 -32.49 -19.18
C LYS A 343 0.82 -30.98 -19.38
N LYS A 344 -0.29 -30.44 -19.89
CA LYS A 344 -0.48 -28.99 -20.05
C LYS A 344 -0.41 -28.25 -18.71
N SER A 345 -1.06 -28.74 -17.66
CA SER A 345 -0.95 -28.13 -16.32
C SER A 345 0.46 -28.24 -15.76
N GLN A 346 1.19 -29.34 -16.00
CA GLN A 346 2.58 -29.49 -15.60
C GLN A 346 3.52 -28.51 -16.33
N GLU A 347 3.35 -28.34 -17.64
CA GLU A 347 4.09 -27.35 -18.43
C GLU A 347 3.80 -25.93 -17.94
N GLN A 348 2.53 -25.61 -17.68
CA GLN A 348 2.14 -24.31 -17.12
C GLN A 348 2.74 -24.08 -15.73
N ALA A 349 2.69 -25.08 -14.85
CA ALA A 349 3.30 -25.01 -13.52
C ALA A 349 4.79 -24.72 -13.61
N LYS A 350 5.49 -25.42 -14.51
CA LYS A 350 6.93 -25.24 -14.73
C LYS A 350 7.26 -23.81 -15.15
N THR A 351 6.54 -23.24 -16.12
CA THR A 351 6.77 -21.84 -16.54
C THR A 351 6.61 -20.85 -15.39
N TRP A 352 5.64 -21.05 -14.51
CA TRP A 352 5.42 -20.16 -13.36
C TRP A 352 6.51 -20.31 -12.31
N LEU A 353 6.91 -21.53 -11.98
CA LEU A 353 7.96 -21.80 -11.00
C LEU A 353 9.36 -21.36 -11.50
N ASP A 354 9.65 -21.52 -12.79
CA ASP A 354 10.90 -21.02 -13.38
C ASP A 354 10.97 -19.49 -13.28
N ASN A 355 9.86 -18.77 -13.54
CA ASN A 355 9.78 -17.32 -13.33
C ASN A 355 9.92 -16.92 -11.86
N CYS A 356 9.27 -17.66 -10.95
CA CYS A 356 9.43 -17.47 -9.51
C CYS A 356 10.91 -17.55 -9.11
N LEU A 357 11.62 -18.60 -9.51
CA LEU A 357 13.03 -18.82 -9.16
C LEU A 357 13.96 -17.79 -9.81
N ARG A 358 13.64 -17.34 -11.02
CA ARG A 358 14.36 -16.24 -11.69
C ARG A 358 14.23 -14.94 -10.90
N LEU A 359 13.01 -14.52 -10.57
CA LEU A 359 12.76 -13.28 -9.81
C LEU A 359 13.33 -13.37 -8.39
N PHE A 360 13.20 -14.52 -7.73
CA PHE A 360 13.81 -14.78 -6.42
C PHE A 360 15.30 -14.42 -6.43
N ARG A 361 16.03 -14.84 -7.47
CA ARG A 361 17.47 -14.54 -7.63
C ARG A 361 17.73 -13.07 -7.91
N ILE A 362 17.03 -12.48 -8.88
CA ILE A 362 17.23 -11.08 -9.31
C ILE A 362 16.97 -10.11 -8.16
N GLN A 363 15.91 -10.35 -7.40
CA GLN A 363 15.48 -9.48 -6.31
C GLN A 363 16.17 -9.79 -4.99
N GLN A 364 16.97 -10.85 -4.92
CA GLN A 364 17.57 -11.34 -3.66
C GLN A 364 16.50 -11.58 -2.59
N TYR A 365 15.39 -12.22 -2.99
CA TYR A 365 14.25 -12.46 -2.12
C TYR A 365 14.64 -13.36 -0.94
N GLU A 366 14.03 -13.14 0.24
CA GLU A 366 14.55 -13.68 1.51
C GLU A 366 13.79 -14.91 2.05
N ASP A 367 12.73 -15.37 1.37
CA ASP A 367 11.97 -16.55 1.80
C ASP A 367 12.62 -17.87 1.30
N ASP A 368 13.64 -18.33 2.02
CA ASP A 368 14.34 -19.58 1.72
C ASP A 368 13.41 -20.80 1.64
N ARG A 369 12.35 -20.86 2.47
CA ARG A 369 11.41 -21.99 2.50
C ARG A 369 10.57 -22.04 1.23
N LEU A 370 10.12 -20.88 0.76
CA LEU A 370 9.43 -20.76 -0.53
C LEU A 370 10.36 -21.22 -1.66
N ARG A 371 11.62 -20.77 -1.67
CA ARG A 371 12.59 -21.19 -2.70
C ARG A 371 12.81 -22.70 -2.69
N GLU A 372 13.05 -23.29 -1.52
CA GLU A 372 13.28 -24.73 -1.38
C GLU A 372 12.11 -25.52 -1.94
N HIS A 373 10.88 -25.15 -1.59
CA HIS A 373 9.69 -25.83 -2.11
C HIS A 373 9.51 -25.60 -3.62
N ALA A 374 9.76 -24.40 -4.13
CA ALA A 374 9.71 -24.14 -5.58
C ALA A 374 10.72 -25.00 -6.35
N LEU A 375 11.94 -25.18 -5.82
CA LEU A 375 12.95 -26.09 -6.40
C LEU A 375 12.50 -27.55 -6.37
N GLU A 376 11.92 -28.01 -5.26
CA GLU A 376 11.38 -29.37 -5.14
C GLU A 376 10.28 -29.63 -6.18
N LEU A 377 9.35 -28.68 -6.34
CA LEU A 377 8.28 -28.78 -7.34
C LEU A 377 8.83 -28.79 -8.76
N THR A 378 9.77 -27.90 -9.09
CA THR A 378 10.42 -27.86 -10.41
C THR A 378 11.14 -29.17 -10.72
N GLN A 379 11.85 -29.75 -9.75
CA GLN A 379 12.53 -31.04 -9.92
C GLN A 379 11.53 -32.18 -10.20
N GLN A 380 10.41 -32.21 -9.47
CA GLN A 380 9.34 -33.20 -9.71
C GLN A 380 8.73 -33.02 -11.11
N LEU A 381 8.53 -31.79 -11.56
CA LEU A 381 8.02 -31.48 -12.89
C LEU A 381 9.00 -31.88 -14.00
N ASN A 382 10.30 -31.63 -13.84
CA ASN A 382 11.32 -32.07 -14.80
C ASN A 382 11.29 -33.58 -14.98
N GLN A 383 11.23 -34.34 -13.87
CA GLN A 383 11.11 -35.79 -13.91
C GLN A 383 9.83 -36.26 -14.61
N ALA A 384 8.69 -35.62 -14.33
CA ALA A 384 7.40 -35.97 -14.93
C ALA A 384 7.33 -35.65 -16.43
N LEU A 385 7.96 -34.54 -16.85
CA LEU A 385 7.98 -34.08 -18.25
C LEU A 385 9.12 -34.72 -19.06
N GLY A 386 10.00 -35.49 -18.44
CA GLY A 386 11.16 -36.10 -19.10
C GLY A 386 12.20 -35.07 -19.55
N ILE A 387 12.27 -33.93 -18.87
CA ILE A 387 13.30 -32.90 -19.08
C ILE A 387 14.53 -33.38 -18.30
N GLU A 388 15.62 -33.66 -19.00
CA GLU A 388 16.89 -33.97 -18.35
C GLU A 388 17.27 -32.77 -17.47
N ASP A 389 17.55 -33.02 -16.19
CA ASP A 389 18.04 -32.00 -15.26
C ASP A 389 19.32 -31.41 -15.84
N GLN A 390 19.21 -30.28 -16.54
CA GLN A 390 20.28 -29.32 -16.63
C GLN A 390 20.40 -28.72 -15.23
N MET A 391 21.02 -29.47 -14.31
CA MET A 391 21.65 -28.88 -13.14
C MET A 391 22.80 -28.03 -13.66
N ASP A 392 22.47 -26.85 -14.19
CA ASP A 392 23.44 -25.77 -14.27
C ASP A 392 23.69 -25.29 -12.85
N ASP A 393 24.65 -25.95 -12.23
CA ASP A 393 25.60 -25.35 -11.27
C ASP A 393 26.48 -24.28 -11.95
N ASP A 394 26.01 -23.63 -13.02
CA ASP A 394 26.73 -22.59 -13.74
C ASP A 394 25.87 -21.32 -13.86
N ASP A 395 26.42 -20.26 -13.29
CA ASP A 395 25.86 -18.94 -13.03
C ASP A 395 25.51 -18.11 -14.29
N ASN A 396 25.32 -18.70 -15.48
CA ASN A 396 25.30 -17.93 -16.74
C ASN A 396 24.37 -18.45 -17.88
N ALA A 397 23.44 -19.38 -17.64
CA ALA A 397 22.61 -19.95 -18.73
C ALA A 397 21.29 -19.21 -19.01
N TRP A 398 21.23 -17.90 -18.73
CA TRP A 398 20.15 -17.03 -19.21
C TRP A 398 20.78 -15.71 -19.67
N GLU A 399 21.74 -15.80 -20.59
CA GLU A 399 22.06 -14.65 -21.43
C GLU A 399 20.83 -14.35 -22.29
N ASP A 400 20.36 -13.11 -22.18
CA ASP A 400 19.23 -12.53 -22.87
C ASP A 400 19.25 -12.90 -24.37
N GLU A 401 18.24 -13.64 -24.83
CA GLU A 401 17.81 -13.49 -26.23
C GLU A 401 17.08 -12.14 -26.31
N GLU A 402 17.86 -11.06 -26.36
CA GLU A 402 17.43 -9.82 -26.99
C GLU A 402 17.00 -10.18 -28.41
N ASP A 403 15.69 -10.07 -28.66
CA ASP A 403 15.04 -10.18 -29.96
C ASP A 403 15.48 -9.00 -30.85
N ASP A 404 16.73 -9.08 -31.32
CA ASP A 404 17.30 -8.21 -32.34
C ASP A 404 16.82 -8.67 -33.72
N GLY A 405 15.52 -8.46 -33.96
CA GLY A 405 14.85 -8.70 -35.23
C GLY A 405 14.72 -7.46 -36.11
N GLU A 406 15.74 -6.60 -36.20
CA GLU A 406 15.81 -5.61 -37.29
C GLU A 406 16.06 -6.33 -38.62
N SER A 407 14.98 -6.58 -39.37
CA SER A 407 15.05 -6.88 -40.80
C SER A 407 14.35 -5.77 -41.58
N ASP A 408 15.06 -4.66 -41.77
CA ASP A 408 14.79 -3.72 -42.86
C ASP A 408 15.05 -4.42 -44.20
N GLY A 409 14.00 -4.53 -45.01
CA GLY A 409 14.02 -5.13 -46.34
C GLY A 409 12.86 -4.61 -47.16
N ASP A 410 13.04 -3.40 -47.69
CA ASP A 410 12.22 -2.75 -48.71
C ASP A 410 11.72 -3.74 -49.79
N GLU A 411 10.40 -3.89 -49.94
CA GLU A 411 9.78 -4.21 -51.22
C GLU A 411 8.55 -3.31 -51.44
N ASP A 412 8.74 -2.37 -52.37
CA ASP A 412 7.73 -1.52 -52.98
C ASP A 412 6.51 -2.33 -53.47
N LEU A 413 5.33 -2.05 -52.90
CA LEU A 413 4.05 -2.43 -53.51
C LEU A 413 3.38 -1.19 -54.08
N GLU A 414 3.62 -0.95 -55.37
CA GLU A 414 2.85 -0.06 -56.22
C GLU A 414 1.38 -0.52 -56.23
N VAL A 415 0.49 0.30 -55.66
CA VAL A 415 -0.96 0.12 -55.79
C VAL A 415 -1.40 0.73 -57.11
N GLU A 416 -1.50 -0.10 -58.15
CA GLU A 416 -2.16 0.29 -59.40
C GLU A 416 -3.65 0.54 -59.14
N ALA A 417 -4.01 1.82 -59.15
CA ALA A 417 -5.39 2.27 -59.33
C ALA A 417 -5.85 1.90 -60.74
N ASN A 418 -6.89 1.07 -60.84
CA ASN A 418 -7.58 0.82 -62.09
C ASN A 418 -9.01 1.38 -61.99
N GLU A 419 -9.19 2.61 -62.46
CA GLU A 419 -10.47 3.20 -62.82
C GLU A 419 -10.83 2.82 -64.26
N HIS A 420 -11.93 2.08 -64.45
CA HIS A 420 -12.87 2.18 -65.58
C HIS A 420 -13.95 1.10 -65.42
N ASP A 421 -15.21 1.24 -65.81
CA ASP A 421 -16.16 2.35 -65.99
C ASP A 421 -17.52 1.64 -66.26
N ASP A 422 -18.60 2.21 -65.75
CA ASP A 422 -20.02 2.08 -66.14
C ASP A 422 -20.68 0.73 -66.52
N LYS A 423 -21.78 0.41 -65.81
CA LYS A 423 -23.16 0.50 -66.34
C LYS A 423 -24.25 0.06 -65.33
N ASP A 424 -25.04 1.02 -64.88
CA ASP A 424 -26.51 1.12 -65.04
C ASP A 424 -27.45 -0.07 -64.73
N VAL A 425 -28.49 0.27 -63.92
CA VAL A 425 -29.93 -0.14 -64.01
C VAL A 425 -30.27 -1.51 -63.35
N GLU A 426 -31.26 -1.69 -62.46
CA GLU A 426 -32.59 -1.09 -62.31
C GLU A 426 -33.16 -1.31 -60.90
N MET A 427 -34.13 -0.48 -60.54
CA MET A 427 -34.99 -0.58 -59.36
C MET A 427 -35.95 -1.77 -59.42
N THR A 428 -36.12 -2.47 -58.29
CA THR A 428 -37.43 -2.97 -57.81
C THR A 428 -37.40 -3.15 -56.31
#